data_AF-A0A9P5MCJ7-F1
#
_entry.id   AF-A0A9P5MCJ7-F1
#
_cell.length_a   1.000
_cell.length_b   1.000
_cell.length_c   1.000
_cell.angle_alpha   90.00
_cell.angle_beta   90.00
_cell.angle_gamma   90.00
#
_symmetry.space_group_name_H-M   'P 1'
#
loop_
_entity.id
_entity.type
_entity.pdbx_description
1 polymer ?
#
loop_
_entity_poly.entity_id
_entity_poly.type
_entity_poly.pdbx_seq_one_letter_code
_entity_poly.pdbx_strand_id
1 'polypeptide(L)'
;MSSAATILGRETTVERLDVAMELMSGKGRGPNPTDPAERQAWIMSNGHGCIVNMLKQFYILGPNIKKADYDDFVKYGLMWCSIVHAHHHEEEWWFPYLSEAIDVESVGKEHELFYRPLMEMEGYLISCLPAGTEWGVTRNKVPSDTPNATFDFAKVNTLINTLVVSLLPHLCDEISYLDGSKLRALVSKENWTALEKRSQKEWNSLPIAFLVAGVIHAPNPSFPPAPWFVTKILVPGVFSWKYRRIWRFAPAVTHWT
;
A
#
# COMPACT_ATOMS: atom_id res chain seq x y z
N MET A 1 -8.63 22.63 -7.07
CA MET A 1 -7.15 22.57 -7.04
C MET A 1 -6.79 21.09 -7.13
N SER A 2 -5.87 20.66 -8.01
CA SER A 2 -5.55 19.23 -8.14
C SER A 2 -4.91 18.69 -6.87
N SER A 3 -5.03 17.38 -6.62
CA SER A 3 -4.36 16.71 -5.51
C SER A 3 -2.85 16.98 -5.56
N ALA A 4 -2.26 16.90 -6.75
CA ALA A 4 -0.85 17.21 -7.02
C ALA A 4 -0.45 18.60 -6.51
N ALA A 5 -1.19 19.66 -6.86
CA ALA A 5 -0.84 21.01 -6.41
C ALA A 5 -0.91 21.14 -4.87
N THR A 6 -1.89 20.48 -4.25
CA THR A 6 -2.10 20.52 -2.80
C THR A 6 -0.98 19.77 -2.06
N ILE A 7 -0.58 18.61 -2.56
CA ILE A 7 0.46 17.75 -1.99
C ILE A 7 1.83 18.37 -2.23
N LEU A 8 2.16 18.72 -3.48
CA LEU A 8 3.49 19.22 -3.84
C LEU A 8 3.78 20.63 -3.31
N GLY A 9 2.75 21.37 -2.90
CA GLY A 9 2.90 22.63 -2.17
C GLY A 9 3.37 22.47 -0.72
N ARG A 10 3.66 21.25 -0.25
CA ARG A 10 4.22 20.98 1.09
C ARG A 10 5.73 20.85 1.05
N GLU A 11 6.39 21.41 2.07
CA GLU A 11 7.84 21.51 2.15
C GLU A 11 8.48 20.16 2.47
N THR A 12 7.89 19.42 3.40
CA THR A 12 8.44 18.15 3.88
C THR A 12 7.66 16.94 3.36
N THR A 13 8.35 15.80 3.25
CA THR A 13 7.72 14.52 2.88
C THR A 13 6.66 14.08 3.89
N VAL A 14 6.86 14.36 5.18
CA VAL A 14 5.86 14.04 6.22
C VAL A 14 4.57 14.83 5.99
N GLU A 15 4.66 16.14 5.72
CA GLU A 15 3.48 16.95 5.41
C GLU A 15 2.77 16.49 4.13
N ARG A 16 3.53 16.06 3.10
CA ARG A 16 2.96 15.47 1.88
C ARG A 16 2.14 14.22 2.18
N LEU A 17 2.71 13.30 2.97
CA LEU A 17 2.05 12.07 3.40
C LEU A 17 0.79 12.37 4.22
N ASP A 18 0.85 13.35 5.14
CA ASP A 18 -0.29 13.74 5.96
C ASP A 18 -1.45 14.34 5.16
N VAL A 19 -1.12 15.22 4.22
CA VAL A 19 -2.12 15.83 3.33
C VAL A 19 -2.73 14.80 2.38
N ALA A 20 -1.92 13.89 1.83
CA ALA A 20 -2.43 12.79 1.02
C ALA A 20 -3.39 11.92 1.85
N MET A 21 -3.03 11.56 3.09
CA MET A 21 -3.93 10.82 3.99
C MET A 21 -5.25 11.55 4.22
N GLU A 22 -5.22 12.87 4.45
CA GLU A 22 -6.42 13.66 4.64
C GLU A 22 -7.34 13.61 3.41
N LEU A 23 -6.78 13.85 2.22
CA LEU A 23 -7.50 13.83 0.95
C LEU A 23 -8.17 12.47 0.69
N MET A 24 -7.46 11.38 0.96
CA MET A 24 -7.96 10.03 0.71
C MET A 24 -9.00 9.61 1.77
N SER A 25 -8.89 10.08 3.01
CA SER A 25 -9.67 9.57 4.15
C SER A 25 -11.18 9.72 4.04
N GLY A 26 -11.68 10.66 3.21
CA GLY A 26 -13.10 10.99 3.16
C GLY A 26 -13.99 9.79 2.81
N LYS A 27 -13.61 9.03 1.78
CA LYS A 27 -14.37 7.86 1.29
C LYS A 27 -14.20 6.60 2.14
N GLY A 28 -13.12 6.51 2.90
CA GLY A 28 -12.78 5.35 3.71
C GLY A 28 -13.40 5.34 5.10
N ARG A 29 -14.19 6.36 5.49
CA ARG A 29 -14.80 6.46 6.84
C ARG A 29 -16.01 5.54 7.00
N GLY A 30 -16.29 5.17 8.25
CA GLY A 30 -17.49 4.42 8.61
C GLY A 30 -17.43 2.93 8.27
N PRO A 31 -18.56 2.21 8.39
CA PRO A 31 -18.59 0.77 8.12
C PRO A 31 -18.43 0.47 6.62
N ASN A 32 -18.06 -0.78 6.32
CA ASN A 32 -18.01 -1.30 4.95
C ASN A 32 -19.36 -1.10 4.22
N PRO A 33 -19.42 -0.33 3.11
CA PRO A 33 -20.67 -0.05 2.40
C PRO A 33 -21.31 -1.30 1.78
N THR A 34 -22.64 -1.35 1.71
CA THR A 34 -23.36 -2.45 1.04
C THR A 34 -23.39 -2.31 -0.47
N ASP A 35 -23.45 -1.07 -0.98
CA ASP A 35 -23.40 -0.77 -2.42
C ASP A 35 -22.00 -1.09 -2.98
N PRO A 36 -21.87 -1.89 -4.05
CA PRO A 36 -20.56 -2.28 -4.59
C PRO A 36 -19.70 -1.11 -5.07
N ALA A 37 -20.32 -0.07 -5.63
CA ALA A 37 -19.60 1.08 -6.16
C ALA A 37 -19.05 1.96 -5.02
N GLU A 38 -19.87 2.23 -4.00
CA GLU A 38 -19.39 2.92 -2.78
C GLU A 38 -18.36 2.07 -2.02
N ARG A 39 -18.53 0.74 -2.00
CA ARG A 39 -17.57 -0.18 -1.39
C ARG A 39 -16.22 -0.11 -2.08
N GLN A 40 -16.17 -0.01 -3.40
CA GLN A 40 -14.88 0.10 -4.10
C GLN A 40 -14.13 1.36 -3.70
N ALA A 41 -14.79 2.53 -3.70
CA ALA A 41 -14.17 3.77 -3.24
C ALA A 41 -13.70 3.68 -1.77
N TRP A 42 -14.47 2.99 -0.92
CA TRP A 42 -14.13 2.75 0.48
C TRP A 42 -12.91 1.82 0.63
N ILE A 43 -12.82 0.75 -0.18
CA ILE A 43 -11.68 -0.18 -0.21
C ILE A 43 -10.42 0.56 -0.66
N MET A 44 -10.47 1.30 -1.77
CA MET A 44 -9.32 2.02 -2.32
C MET A 44 -8.79 3.07 -1.33
N SER A 45 -9.69 3.86 -0.75
CA SER A 45 -9.33 4.84 0.29
C SER A 45 -8.58 4.21 1.47
N ASN A 46 -9.03 3.04 1.95
CA ASN A 46 -8.38 2.36 3.07
C ASN A 46 -7.10 1.62 2.67
N GLY A 47 -7.05 1.03 1.47
CA GLY A 47 -5.87 0.39 0.90
C GLY A 47 -4.74 1.40 0.69
N HIS A 48 -5.04 2.55 0.08
CA HIS A 48 -4.07 3.63 -0.11
C HIS A 48 -3.65 4.21 1.24
N GLY A 49 -4.60 4.35 2.17
CA GLY A 49 -4.30 4.76 3.53
C GLY A 49 -3.32 3.82 4.25
N CYS A 50 -3.48 2.50 4.05
CA CYS A 50 -2.53 1.50 4.55
C CYS A 50 -1.14 1.68 3.93
N ILE A 51 -1.06 1.85 2.60
CA ILE A 51 0.21 2.09 1.88
C ILE A 51 0.91 3.35 2.42
N VAL A 52 0.20 4.46 2.54
CA VAL A 52 0.77 5.74 2.98
C VAL A 52 1.16 5.70 4.46
N ASN A 53 0.35 5.11 5.33
CA ASN A 53 0.70 4.98 6.76
C ASN A 53 1.94 4.10 6.96
N MET A 54 2.06 3.01 6.22
CA MET A 54 3.23 2.13 6.32
C MET A 54 4.50 2.83 5.78
N LEU A 55 4.41 3.56 4.66
CA LEU A 55 5.53 4.38 4.16
C LEU A 55 5.93 5.47 5.16
N LYS A 56 4.94 6.13 5.77
CA LYS A 56 5.18 7.17 6.79
C LYS A 56 5.93 6.61 8.00
N GLN A 57 5.56 5.44 8.49
CA GLN A 57 6.29 4.79 9.59
C GLN A 57 7.72 4.45 9.20
N PHE A 58 7.91 3.88 8.01
CA PHE A 58 9.24 3.60 7.48
C PHE A 58 10.08 4.89 7.37
N TYR A 59 9.47 5.99 6.91
CA TYR A 59 10.13 7.28 6.79
C TYR A 59 10.57 7.87 8.14
N ILE A 60 9.67 7.85 9.13
CA ILE A 60 9.89 8.47 10.45
C ILE A 60 10.91 7.68 11.30
N LEU A 61 10.85 6.35 11.26
CA LEU A 61 11.72 5.51 12.08
C LEU A 61 13.15 5.42 11.51
N GLY A 62 13.28 5.53 10.19
CA GLY A 62 14.53 5.27 9.48
C GLY A 62 15.77 6.02 9.94
N PRO A 63 15.72 7.34 10.24
CA PRO A 63 16.89 8.07 10.70
C PRO A 63 17.46 7.57 12.03
N ASN A 64 16.65 6.88 12.83
CA ASN A 64 16.98 6.47 14.19
C ASN A 64 17.10 4.94 14.36
N ILE A 65 17.04 4.18 13.27
CA ILE A 65 17.12 2.72 13.33
C ILE A 65 18.53 2.26 13.74
N LYS A 66 18.60 1.27 14.62
CA LYS A 66 19.88 0.72 15.09
C LYS A 66 20.44 -0.26 14.06
N LYS A 67 21.76 -0.31 13.93
CA LYS A 67 22.45 -1.26 13.02
C LYS A 67 22.01 -2.72 13.21
N ALA A 68 21.78 -3.14 14.45
CA ALA A 68 21.31 -4.50 14.77
C ALA A 68 19.92 -4.83 14.20
N ASP A 69 19.15 -3.81 13.80
CA ASP A 69 17.79 -3.94 13.30
C ASP A 69 17.68 -3.67 11.78
N TYR A 70 18.79 -3.38 11.10
CA TYR A 70 18.80 -3.02 9.68
C TYR A 70 18.14 -4.07 8.80
N ASP A 71 18.48 -5.36 8.93
CA ASP A 71 17.89 -6.42 8.10
C ASP A 71 16.36 -6.50 8.24
N ASP A 72 15.86 -6.39 9.46
CA ASP A 72 14.42 -6.45 9.72
C ASP A 72 13.73 -5.18 9.19
N PHE A 73 14.38 -4.03 9.31
CA PHE A 73 13.86 -2.74 8.84
C PHE A 73 13.86 -2.64 7.31
N VAL A 74 14.90 -3.17 6.65
CA VAL A 74 14.94 -3.33 5.20
C VAL A 74 13.82 -4.26 4.73
N LYS A 75 13.58 -5.38 5.42
CA LYS A 75 12.45 -6.27 5.14
C LYS A 75 11.10 -5.61 5.36
N TYR A 76 10.98 -4.65 6.30
CA TYR A 76 9.79 -3.85 6.47
C TYR A 76 9.54 -2.92 5.26
N GLY A 77 10.59 -2.24 4.76
CA GLY A 77 10.50 -1.48 3.51
C GLY A 77 10.17 -2.35 2.29
N LEU A 78 10.73 -3.55 2.19
CA LEU A 78 10.41 -4.49 1.11
C LEU A 78 9.02 -5.11 1.22
N MET A 79 8.51 -5.28 2.45
CA MET A 79 7.10 -5.62 2.69
C MET A 79 6.19 -4.52 2.14
N TRP A 80 6.56 -3.25 2.33
CA TRP A 80 5.84 -2.13 1.75
C TRP A 80 5.87 -2.15 0.21
N CYS A 81 7.05 -2.33 -0.42
CA CYS A 81 7.15 -2.41 -1.88
C CYS A 81 6.27 -3.54 -2.44
N SER A 82 6.30 -4.71 -1.79
CA SER A 82 5.45 -5.84 -2.14
C SER A 82 3.96 -5.55 -2.06
N ILE A 83 3.54 -4.74 -1.09
CA ILE A 83 2.13 -4.33 -0.95
C ILE A 83 1.72 -3.40 -2.08
N VAL A 84 2.57 -2.43 -2.43
CA VAL A 84 2.33 -1.53 -3.57
C VAL A 84 2.24 -2.32 -4.87
N HIS A 85 3.15 -3.27 -5.11
CA HIS A 85 3.11 -4.13 -6.30
C HIS A 85 1.82 -4.94 -6.42
N ALA A 86 1.35 -5.56 -5.34
CA ALA A 86 0.12 -6.36 -5.42
C ALA A 86 -1.14 -5.50 -5.55
N HIS A 87 -1.14 -4.30 -4.96
CA HIS A 87 -2.21 -3.34 -5.12
C HIS A 87 -2.27 -2.77 -6.54
N HIS A 88 -1.12 -2.38 -7.10
CA HIS A 88 -1.05 -1.99 -8.50
C HIS A 88 -1.48 -3.14 -9.43
N HIS A 89 -1.05 -4.37 -9.13
CA HIS A 89 -1.54 -5.53 -9.87
C HIS A 89 -3.05 -5.69 -9.72
N GLU A 90 -3.66 -5.36 -8.55
CA GLU A 90 -5.12 -5.30 -8.37
C GLU A 90 -5.82 -4.50 -9.46
N GLU A 91 -5.35 -3.27 -9.69
CA GLU A 91 -5.96 -2.32 -10.61
C GLU A 91 -5.91 -2.78 -12.07
N GLU A 92 -4.81 -3.45 -12.48
CA GLU A 92 -4.63 -3.95 -13.85
C GLU A 92 -5.77 -4.87 -14.31
N TRP A 93 -6.41 -5.59 -13.39
CA TRP A 93 -7.56 -6.43 -13.72
C TRP A 93 -8.92 -5.76 -13.56
N TRP A 94 -8.97 -4.59 -12.94
CA TRP A 94 -10.15 -3.74 -12.91
C TRP A 94 -10.29 -2.95 -14.22
N PHE A 95 -9.19 -2.46 -14.79
CA PHE A 95 -9.20 -1.60 -15.98
C PHE A 95 -10.04 -2.11 -17.16
N PRO A 96 -10.05 -3.40 -17.53
CA PRO A 96 -10.90 -3.87 -18.62
C PRO A 96 -12.40 -3.59 -18.38
N TYR A 97 -12.84 -3.65 -17.13
CA TYR A 97 -14.23 -3.43 -16.72
C TYR A 97 -14.56 -1.96 -16.48
N LEU A 98 -13.52 -1.11 -16.35
CA LEU A 98 -13.63 0.32 -16.10
C LEU A 98 -13.33 1.17 -17.33
N SER A 99 -12.95 0.58 -18.46
CA SER A 99 -12.53 1.31 -19.67
C SER A 99 -13.60 2.27 -20.23
N GLU A 100 -14.88 2.00 -19.98
CA GLU A 100 -15.98 2.92 -20.32
C GLU A 100 -16.16 4.05 -19.28
N ALA A 101 -15.61 3.86 -18.08
CA ALA A 101 -15.75 4.74 -16.92
C ALA A 101 -14.54 5.66 -16.67
N ILE A 102 -13.34 5.21 -17.04
CA ILE A 102 -12.06 5.89 -16.76
C ILE A 102 -11.17 5.89 -18.00
N ASP A 103 -10.33 6.91 -18.12
CA ASP A 103 -9.26 6.95 -19.11
C ASP A 103 -8.09 6.07 -18.65
N VAL A 104 -8.18 4.78 -19.00
CA VAL A 104 -7.16 3.76 -18.66
C VAL A 104 -5.78 4.08 -19.24
N GLU A 105 -5.70 4.85 -20.33
CA GLU A 105 -4.41 5.24 -20.91
C GLU A 105 -3.73 6.30 -20.04
N SER A 106 -4.50 7.30 -19.58
CA SER A 106 -3.99 8.31 -18.65
C SER A 106 -3.56 7.67 -17.33
N VAL A 107 -4.38 6.78 -16.77
CA VAL A 107 -4.06 6.06 -15.52
C VAL A 107 -2.80 5.20 -15.69
N GLY A 108 -2.67 4.48 -16.81
CA GLY A 108 -1.46 3.72 -17.11
C GLY A 108 -0.19 4.58 -17.18
N LYS A 109 -0.28 5.79 -17.76
CA LYS A 109 0.84 6.76 -17.75
C LYS A 109 1.18 7.24 -16.34
N GLU A 110 0.18 7.47 -15.48
CA GLU A 110 0.42 7.81 -14.08
C GLU A 110 1.16 6.67 -13.35
N HIS A 111 0.82 5.42 -13.63
CA HIS A 111 1.48 4.25 -13.03
C HIS A 111 2.97 4.20 -13.40
N GLU A 112 3.30 4.42 -14.67
CA GLU A 112 4.68 4.47 -15.15
C GLU A 112 5.53 5.52 -14.42
N LEU A 113 4.93 6.64 -13.99
CA LEU A 113 5.64 7.74 -13.32
C LEU A 113 6.15 7.38 -11.92
N PHE A 114 5.45 6.54 -11.17
CA PHE A 114 5.91 6.09 -9.85
C PHE A 114 6.61 4.73 -9.89
N TYR A 115 6.38 3.94 -10.95
CA TYR A 115 6.93 2.59 -11.06
C TYR A 115 8.47 2.57 -11.05
N ARG A 116 9.12 3.44 -11.85
CA ARG A 116 10.59 3.48 -11.87
C ARG A 116 11.19 3.85 -10.50
N PRO A 117 10.77 4.94 -9.82
CA PRO A 117 11.25 5.24 -8.47
C PRO A 117 10.96 4.13 -7.45
N LEU A 118 9.82 3.42 -7.57
CA LEU A 118 9.50 2.27 -6.73
C LEU A 118 10.52 1.14 -6.92
N MET A 119 10.82 0.79 -8.17
CA MET A 119 11.82 -0.23 -8.51
C MET A 119 13.23 0.15 -8.07
N GLU A 120 13.60 1.43 -8.14
CA GLU A 120 14.89 1.92 -7.64
C GLU A 120 15.01 1.78 -6.11
N MET A 121 13.94 2.13 -5.37
CA MET A 121 13.90 1.94 -3.93
C MET A 121 13.96 0.46 -3.55
N GLU A 122 13.13 -0.36 -4.20
CA GLU A 122 13.10 -1.81 -3.99
C GLU A 122 14.47 -2.44 -4.30
N GLY A 123 15.07 -2.13 -5.44
CA GLY A 123 16.38 -2.64 -5.84
C GLY A 123 17.48 -2.28 -4.84
N TYR A 124 17.47 -1.04 -4.31
CA TYR A 124 18.42 -0.66 -3.26
C TYR A 124 18.19 -1.45 -1.96
N LEU A 125 16.94 -1.61 -1.52
CA LEU A 125 16.63 -2.40 -0.33
C LEU A 125 17.01 -3.89 -0.49
N ILE A 126 16.76 -4.47 -1.66
CA ILE A 126 17.21 -5.84 -1.99
C ILE A 126 18.73 -5.94 -1.89
N SER A 127 19.46 -4.94 -2.39
CA SER A 127 20.93 -4.90 -2.30
C SER A 127 21.46 -4.79 -0.85
N CYS A 128 20.61 -4.43 0.11
CA CYS A 128 21.00 -4.35 1.52
C CYS A 128 20.84 -5.68 2.26
N LEU A 129 20.39 -6.75 1.59
CA LEU A 129 20.16 -8.06 2.19
C LEU A 129 21.13 -9.12 1.64
N PRO A 130 21.49 -10.14 2.44
CA PRO A 130 22.27 -11.27 1.94
C PRO A 130 21.53 -12.03 0.83
N ALA A 131 22.29 -12.54 -0.14
CA ALA A 131 21.78 -13.42 -1.19
C ALA A 131 20.97 -14.60 -0.61
N GLY A 132 19.88 -14.97 -1.30
CA GLY A 132 18.98 -16.04 -0.87
C GLY A 132 18.01 -15.66 0.26
N THR A 133 18.13 -14.47 0.85
CA THR A 133 17.18 -13.99 1.85
C THR A 133 15.79 -13.87 1.25
N GLU A 134 14.78 -14.45 1.91
CA GLU A 134 13.38 -14.24 1.55
C GLU A 134 12.90 -12.87 2.01
N TRP A 135 12.15 -12.18 1.15
CA TRP A 135 11.56 -10.88 1.44
C TRP A 135 10.16 -10.75 0.85
N GLY A 136 9.45 -9.72 1.32
CA GLY A 136 8.14 -9.35 0.81
C GLY A 136 7.03 -10.34 1.17
N VAL A 137 5.88 -10.15 0.54
CA VAL A 137 4.70 -11.01 0.69
C VAL A 137 4.77 -12.24 -0.22
N THR A 138 5.43 -12.12 -1.38
CA THR A 138 5.50 -13.12 -2.45
C THR A 138 6.63 -14.15 -2.25
N ARG A 139 7.41 -14.02 -1.16
CA ARG A 139 8.59 -14.86 -0.86
C ARG A 139 9.65 -14.83 -1.97
N ASN A 140 9.83 -13.65 -2.58
CA ASN A 140 10.96 -13.40 -3.45
C ASN A 140 12.26 -13.67 -2.68
N LYS A 141 13.26 -14.19 -3.39
CA LYS A 141 14.60 -14.40 -2.84
C LYS A 141 15.54 -13.37 -3.44
N VAL A 142 16.43 -12.82 -2.62
CA VAL A 142 17.51 -11.96 -3.10
C VAL A 142 18.36 -12.76 -4.12
N PRO A 143 18.52 -12.27 -5.38
CA PRO A 143 19.34 -12.93 -6.38
C PRO A 143 20.79 -13.14 -5.93
N SER A 144 21.45 -14.21 -6.40
CA SER A 144 22.81 -14.58 -5.99
C SER A 144 23.90 -13.58 -6.40
N ASP A 145 23.65 -12.81 -7.46
CA ASP A 145 24.51 -11.77 -8.02
C ASP A 145 24.23 -10.37 -7.44
N THR A 146 23.32 -10.27 -6.47
CA THR A 146 22.96 -9.00 -5.83
C THR A 146 24.17 -8.41 -5.08
N PRO A 147 24.52 -7.14 -5.32
CA PRO A 147 25.54 -6.44 -4.53
C PRO A 147 25.17 -6.40 -3.05
N ASN A 148 26.12 -6.67 -2.15
CA ASN A 148 25.92 -6.61 -0.70
C ASN A 148 26.19 -5.20 -0.16
N ALA A 149 25.26 -4.29 -0.42
CA ALA A 149 25.34 -2.91 0.04
C ALA A 149 25.11 -2.81 1.56
N THR A 150 25.77 -1.84 2.20
CA THR A 150 25.40 -1.47 3.56
C THR A 150 24.18 -0.57 3.52
N PHE A 151 23.19 -0.85 4.38
CA PHE A 151 22.01 -0.03 4.52
C PHE A 151 22.35 1.38 5.02
N ASP A 152 21.88 2.37 4.27
CA ASP A 152 21.98 3.81 4.54
C ASP A 152 20.62 4.45 4.31
N PHE A 153 19.99 4.89 5.41
CA PHE A 153 18.68 5.51 5.33
C PHE A 153 18.70 6.86 4.60
N ALA A 154 19.82 7.58 4.54
CA ALA A 154 19.88 8.83 3.77
C ALA A 154 19.63 8.59 2.28
N LYS A 155 20.12 7.47 1.76
CA LYS A 155 19.83 7.03 0.39
C LYS A 155 18.37 6.62 0.22
N VAL A 156 17.81 5.85 1.15
CA VAL A 156 16.37 5.50 1.12
C VAL A 156 15.50 6.75 1.16
N ASN A 157 15.81 7.71 2.04
CA ASN A 157 15.08 8.97 2.16
C ASN A 157 15.04 9.72 0.82
N THR A 158 16.17 9.79 0.11
CA THR A 158 16.21 10.39 -1.24
C THR A 158 15.28 9.66 -2.21
N LEU A 159 15.27 8.33 -2.20
CA LEU A 159 14.40 7.52 -3.06
C LEU A 159 12.92 7.70 -2.71
N ILE A 160 12.57 7.75 -1.41
CA ILE A 160 11.22 8.04 -0.95
C ILE A 160 10.79 9.44 -1.42
N ASN A 161 11.63 10.46 -1.24
CA ASN A 161 11.31 11.83 -1.63
C ASN A 161 11.04 11.95 -3.14
N THR A 162 11.74 11.18 -3.97
CA THR A 162 11.45 11.08 -5.40
C THR A 162 10.15 10.35 -5.67
N LEU A 163 9.93 9.20 -5.03
CA LEU A 163 8.75 8.35 -5.23
C LEU A 163 7.44 9.05 -4.85
N VAL A 164 7.41 9.75 -3.71
CA VAL A 164 6.17 10.39 -3.21
C VAL A 164 5.67 11.53 -4.10
N VAL A 165 6.52 12.08 -4.98
CA VAL A 165 6.12 13.15 -5.91
C VAL A 165 5.10 12.66 -6.93
N SER A 166 5.23 11.42 -7.42
CA SER A 166 4.28 10.82 -8.37
C SER A 166 3.29 9.87 -7.70
N LEU A 167 3.73 9.11 -6.69
CA LEU A 167 2.87 8.13 -6.02
C LEU A 167 1.67 8.79 -5.30
N LEU A 168 1.89 9.84 -4.51
CA LEU A 168 0.82 10.39 -3.67
C LEU A 168 -0.29 11.07 -4.47
N PRO A 169 -0.01 11.90 -5.50
CA PRO A 169 -1.05 12.42 -6.37
C PRO A 169 -1.86 11.33 -7.04
N HIS A 170 -1.19 10.31 -7.58
CA HIS A 170 -1.84 9.16 -8.22
C HIS A 170 -2.83 8.46 -7.26
N LEU A 171 -2.38 8.09 -6.05
CA LEU A 171 -3.26 7.47 -5.04
C LEU A 171 -4.46 8.36 -4.67
N CYS A 172 -4.31 9.68 -4.70
CA CYS A 172 -5.41 10.61 -4.39
C CYS A 172 -6.39 10.77 -5.56
N ASP A 173 -5.86 10.90 -6.78
CA ASP A 173 -6.65 11.12 -7.98
C ASP A 173 -7.45 9.87 -8.35
N GLU A 174 -6.88 8.69 -8.16
CA GLU A 174 -7.56 7.42 -8.44
C GLU A 174 -8.86 7.26 -7.62
N ILE A 175 -8.87 7.64 -6.34
CA ILE A 175 -10.11 7.63 -5.51
C ILE A 175 -11.20 8.51 -6.13
N SER A 176 -10.82 9.60 -6.80
CA SER A 176 -11.74 10.50 -7.47
C SER A 176 -12.24 9.95 -8.81
N TYR A 177 -11.42 9.16 -9.50
CA TYR A 177 -11.83 8.44 -10.71
C TYR A 177 -12.77 7.28 -10.38
N LEU A 178 -12.52 6.59 -9.27
CA LEU A 178 -13.31 5.47 -8.74
C LEU A 178 -14.47 5.91 -7.84
N ASP A 179 -14.97 7.15 -8.00
CA ASP A 179 -16.12 7.62 -7.24
C ASP A 179 -17.37 6.78 -7.54
N GLY A 180 -18.08 6.37 -6.49
CA GLY A 180 -19.23 5.47 -6.60
C GLY A 180 -20.33 5.98 -7.55
N SER A 181 -20.50 7.29 -7.71
CA SER A 181 -21.48 7.84 -8.67
C SER A 181 -21.06 7.61 -10.13
N LYS A 182 -19.77 7.72 -10.45
CA LYS A 182 -19.22 7.44 -11.79
C LYS A 182 -19.31 5.95 -12.10
N LEU A 183 -18.89 5.12 -11.15
CA LEU A 183 -18.91 3.67 -11.31
C LEU A 183 -20.34 3.14 -11.48
N ARG A 184 -21.32 3.67 -10.74
CA ARG A 184 -22.74 3.32 -10.90
C ARG A 184 -23.29 3.64 -12.29
N ALA A 185 -22.85 4.74 -12.89
CA ALA A 185 -23.34 5.18 -14.19
C ALA A 185 -22.75 4.37 -15.36
N LEU A 186 -21.57 3.77 -15.17
CA LEU A 186 -20.73 3.30 -16.28
C LEU A 186 -20.36 1.81 -16.18
N VAL A 187 -20.59 1.16 -15.05
CA VAL A 187 -20.35 -0.28 -14.87
C VAL A 187 -21.67 -1.04 -14.84
N SER A 188 -21.88 -1.95 -15.80
CA SER A 188 -23.06 -2.81 -15.85
C SER A 188 -23.16 -3.75 -14.65
N LYS A 189 -24.36 -4.25 -14.36
CA LYS A 189 -24.59 -5.19 -13.25
C LYS A 189 -23.83 -6.51 -13.45
N GLU A 190 -23.75 -6.98 -14.69
CA GLU A 190 -23.02 -8.18 -15.08
C GLU A 190 -21.51 -7.99 -14.83
N ASN A 191 -20.97 -6.83 -15.20
CA ASN A 191 -19.57 -6.48 -14.94
C ASN A 191 -19.29 -6.40 -13.44
N TRP A 192 -20.18 -5.82 -12.64
CA TRP A 192 -20.04 -5.81 -11.18
C TRP A 192 -19.97 -7.20 -10.57
N THR A 193 -20.85 -8.10 -11.00
CA THR A 193 -20.85 -9.48 -10.50
C THR A 193 -19.55 -10.22 -10.86
N ALA A 194 -19.04 -9.99 -12.07
CA ALA A 194 -17.76 -10.55 -12.52
C ALA A 194 -16.58 -9.98 -11.72
N LEU A 195 -16.57 -8.66 -11.49
CA LEU A 195 -15.56 -7.96 -10.69
C LEU A 195 -15.53 -8.44 -9.25
N GLU A 196 -16.67 -8.55 -8.58
CA GLU A 196 -16.74 -9.04 -7.19
C GLU A 196 -16.22 -10.47 -7.08
N LYS A 197 -16.61 -11.35 -8.01
CA LYS A 197 -16.13 -12.73 -8.05
C LYS A 197 -14.62 -12.81 -8.26
N ARG A 198 -14.07 -11.98 -9.16
CA ARG A 198 -12.63 -11.91 -9.38
C ARG A 198 -11.91 -11.35 -8.16
N SER A 199 -12.41 -10.26 -7.59
CA SER A 199 -11.87 -9.60 -6.39
C SER A 199 -11.78 -10.55 -5.22
N GLN A 200 -12.86 -11.28 -4.94
CA GLN A 200 -12.86 -12.29 -3.89
C GLN A 200 -11.84 -13.40 -4.12
N LYS A 201 -11.66 -13.85 -5.37
CA LYS A 201 -10.68 -14.88 -5.72
C LYS A 201 -9.25 -14.39 -5.48
N GLU A 202 -8.92 -13.19 -5.97
CA GLU A 202 -7.56 -12.65 -5.83
C GLU A 202 -7.26 -12.28 -4.38
N TRP A 203 -8.20 -11.67 -3.65
CA TRP A 203 -8.02 -11.38 -2.23
C TRP A 203 -7.79 -12.64 -1.39
N ASN A 204 -8.42 -13.76 -1.75
CA ASN A 204 -8.19 -15.06 -1.11
C ASN A 204 -6.84 -15.69 -1.49
N SER A 205 -6.22 -15.27 -2.59
CA SER A 205 -4.90 -15.74 -3.01
C SER A 205 -3.77 -14.96 -2.33
N LEU A 206 -4.07 -13.75 -1.82
CA LEU A 206 -3.09 -12.91 -1.17
C LEU A 206 -2.49 -13.57 0.08
N PRO A 207 -1.17 -13.47 0.28
CA PRO A 207 -0.52 -13.92 1.50
C PRO A 207 -1.12 -13.26 2.75
N ILE A 208 -1.19 -14.01 3.86
CA ILE A 208 -1.72 -13.51 5.14
C ILE A 208 -1.06 -12.22 5.64
N ALA A 209 0.17 -11.92 5.19
CA ALA A 209 0.86 -10.67 5.49
C ALA A 209 0.09 -9.42 4.98
N PHE A 210 -0.68 -9.51 3.89
CA PHE A 210 -1.56 -8.43 3.43
C PHE A 210 -2.67 -8.13 4.43
N LEU A 211 -3.34 -9.18 4.92
CA LEU A 211 -4.37 -9.04 5.95
C LEU A 211 -3.80 -8.37 7.20
N VAL A 212 -2.60 -8.80 7.62
CA VAL A 212 -1.91 -8.21 8.77
C VAL A 212 -1.59 -6.74 8.51
N ALA A 213 -1.00 -6.39 7.36
CA ALA A 213 -0.70 -5.01 7.01
C ALA A 213 -1.96 -4.13 7.01
N GLY A 214 -3.04 -4.59 6.38
CA GLY A 214 -4.32 -3.88 6.33
C GLY A 214 -4.88 -3.60 7.73
N VAL A 215 -4.90 -4.58 8.63
CA VAL A 215 -5.40 -4.37 10.00
C VAL A 215 -4.53 -3.41 10.80
N ILE A 216 -3.21 -3.45 10.61
CA ILE A 216 -2.26 -2.68 11.42
C ILE A 216 -2.14 -1.23 10.93
N HIS A 217 -2.20 -1.02 9.62
CA HIS A 217 -1.88 0.26 8.99
C HIS A 217 -3.07 1.00 8.40
N ALA A 218 -4.23 0.36 8.20
CA ALA A 218 -5.37 1.07 7.64
C ALA A 218 -5.87 2.18 8.58
N PRO A 219 -6.30 3.32 8.02
CA PRO A 219 -6.81 4.43 8.82
C PRO A 219 -8.17 4.11 9.46
N ASN A 220 -8.94 3.18 8.90
CA ASN A 220 -10.23 2.75 9.45
C ASN A 220 -10.10 1.39 10.17
N PRO A 221 -10.49 1.28 11.45
CA PRO A 221 -10.45 0.02 12.20
C PRO A 221 -11.46 -1.04 11.70
N SER A 222 -12.42 -0.68 10.85
CA SER A 222 -13.32 -1.60 10.15
C SER A 222 -12.71 -2.17 8.86
N PHE A 223 -11.53 -1.70 8.45
CA PHE A 223 -10.77 -2.26 7.35
C PHE A 223 -9.66 -3.20 7.87
N PRO A 224 -9.37 -4.31 7.17
CA PRO A 224 -10.15 -4.87 6.06
C PRO A 224 -11.46 -5.47 6.54
N PRO A 225 -12.45 -5.66 5.64
CA PRO A 225 -13.74 -6.25 5.99
C PRO A 225 -13.58 -7.73 6.33
N ALA A 226 -13.28 -8.00 7.59
CA ALA A 226 -13.10 -9.34 8.14
C ALA A 226 -13.85 -9.47 9.48
N PRO A 227 -14.23 -10.70 9.89
CA PRO A 227 -14.87 -10.91 11.19
C PRO A 227 -14.03 -10.34 12.34
N TRP A 228 -14.69 -9.80 13.36
CA TRP A 228 -13.99 -9.13 14.49
C TRP A 228 -12.96 -10.04 15.17
N PHE A 229 -13.21 -11.34 15.27
CA PHE A 229 -12.25 -12.28 15.87
C PHE A 229 -11.01 -12.46 14.99
N VAL A 230 -11.12 -12.29 13.67
CA VAL A 230 -9.97 -12.30 12.76
C VAL A 230 -9.12 -11.05 13.01
N THR A 231 -9.71 -9.86 13.00
CA THR A 231 -8.96 -8.60 13.12
C THR A 231 -8.48 -8.30 14.54
N LYS A 232 -9.19 -8.76 15.58
CA LYS A 232 -8.87 -8.48 16.99
C LYS A 232 -8.15 -9.61 17.72
N ILE A 233 -8.28 -10.86 17.27
CA ILE A 233 -7.66 -12.02 17.94
C ILE A 233 -6.60 -12.67 17.03
N LEU A 234 -6.99 -13.14 15.83
CA LEU A 234 -6.08 -13.94 15.00
C LEU A 234 -4.95 -13.11 14.38
N VAL A 235 -5.27 -11.93 13.85
CA VAL A 235 -4.27 -11.07 13.21
C VAL A 235 -3.19 -10.65 14.20
N PRO A 236 -3.54 -10.09 15.36
CA PRO A 236 -2.57 -9.92 16.41
C PRO A 236 -1.94 -11.30 16.76
N GLY A 237 -2.70 -12.23 17.34
CA GLY A 237 -2.11 -13.31 18.15
C GLY A 237 -1.38 -14.40 17.36
N VAL A 238 -1.80 -14.64 16.12
CA VAL A 238 -1.34 -15.79 15.33
C VAL A 238 -0.66 -15.33 14.05
N PHE A 239 -1.33 -14.49 13.25
CA PHE A 239 -0.87 -14.17 11.91
C PHE A 239 0.31 -13.18 11.90
N SER A 240 0.36 -12.26 12.87
CA SER A 240 1.51 -11.35 13.00
C SER A 240 2.78 -12.06 13.48
N TRP A 241 2.64 -13.20 14.19
CA TRP A 241 3.76 -13.88 14.86
C TRP A 241 4.92 -14.25 13.93
N LYS A 242 4.58 -14.75 12.73
CA LYS A 242 5.57 -15.14 11.71
C LYS A 242 6.48 -13.98 11.32
N TYR A 243 5.92 -12.78 11.25
CA TYR A 243 6.60 -11.57 10.81
C TYR A 243 6.79 -10.57 11.96
N ARG A 244 6.74 -11.02 13.22
CA ARG A 244 6.82 -10.14 14.41
C ARG A 244 8.06 -9.25 14.45
N ARG A 245 9.18 -9.73 13.88
CA ARG A 245 10.44 -8.98 13.76
C ARG A 245 10.33 -7.78 12.80
N ILE A 246 9.42 -7.87 11.83
CA ILE A 246 9.11 -6.84 10.85
C ILE A 246 8.01 -5.93 11.41
N TRP A 247 6.94 -6.50 11.98
CA TRP A 247 5.81 -5.73 12.51
C TRP A 247 6.11 -4.89 13.74
N ARG A 248 7.26 -5.10 14.41
CA ARG A 248 7.69 -4.21 15.50
C ARG A 248 7.94 -2.76 15.08
N PHE A 249 8.08 -2.50 13.77
CA PHE A 249 8.21 -1.14 13.21
C PHE A 249 6.86 -0.51 12.85
N ALA A 250 5.76 -1.26 12.98
CA ALA A 250 4.43 -0.71 12.78
C ALA A 250 3.99 0.14 13.99
N PRO A 251 2.94 0.98 13.86
CA PRO A 251 2.47 1.83 14.95
C PRO A 251 2.14 1.03 16.21
N ALA A 252 2.36 1.65 17.38
CA ALA A 252 2.27 1.00 18.69
C ALA A 252 0.89 0.41 19.07
N VAL A 253 -0.14 0.63 18.26
CA VAL A 253 -1.49 0.04 18.41
C VAL A 253 -1.45 -1.51 18.33
N THR A 254 -0.29 -2.10 18.04
CA THR A 254 -0.07 -3.55 17.93
C THR A 254 0.95 -4.12 18.91
N HIS A 255 1.44 -3.36 19.89
CA HIS A 255 2.41 -3.89 20.85
C HIS A 255 1.71 -4.69 21.96
N TRP A 256 1.86 -6.01 21.84
CA TRP A 256 1.72 -7.06 22.84
C TRP A 256 2.01 -6.60 24.28
N THR A 257 0.96 -6.42 25.08
CA THR A 257 0.99 -6.70 26.52
C THR A 257 0.57 -8.13 26.75
#